data_AF-A0A935WIU6-F1
#
_entry.id   AF-A0A935WIU6-F1
#
_cell.length_a   1.000
_cell.length_b   1.000
_cell.length_c   1.000
_cell.angle_alpha   90.00
_cell.angle_beta   90.00
_cell.angle_gamma   90.00
#
_symmetry.space_group_name_H-M   'P 1'
#
loop_
_entity.id
_entity.type
_entity.pdbx_description
1 polymer ?
#
loop_
_entity_poly.entity_id
_entity_poly.type
_entity_poly.pdbx_seq_one_letter_code
_entity_poly.pdbx_strand_id
1 'polypeptide(L)'
;MGDDGPSCGHARGWRTSTRARRPSPGGKPTVGAERGVTGGRARTAARPSPLPAGSRNHEPRSHVTQHHGGILIIDFGSQYTQLIARRVREAHVYCEIHPPSRSVEWIRQWQPKGIILSGGPNSVYGENVPTAEPALLEMGTPVLGVCYGMQLLAQLSGGKVVRADRREYGRAMVAVKGGKLFAGFGAGEETPVWMSHGDHVDTAPPGYHVTASSSNAPVAAIQHDSKPLYGVQFHPEVAHTPRGGEILHNFLFQVCGCTPDWTPGNFIDGEVERIRALVGSKRVICGLSGGVDSSVAAVLVHRAIGDQLTCIFVDHGLLRLHEREQVEQMFRRNYGIDLRVVDASADFLGDLAGVTDPETKRKRIGHRFIDVFEKEARKVGGDVGFLVQGTLYPDVIESMSPLGGPSVTIKTHHNVGGLPEKLPFKLIEPLRELFKDEVRQVGRELGLPEEMVGRHPFPGPGLAIRILGEVNKHQLDTLRKADHIYIEEIRAAGLYDDIWQAFAVLLPIRSVGVQGDERSYDQVVGLRAVTSRDGMTADWFPFPPEVLARVSNRIANEVDGVNRVVYDVSSKPPATIEWE
;
A
#
# COMPACT_ATOMS: atom_id res chain seq x y z
N MET A 1 32.91 -62.35 38.50
CA MET A 1 31.50 -62.00 38.67
C MET A 1 31.14 -61.25 37.39
N GLY A 2 30.83 -61.92 36.27
CA GLY A 2 30.09 -63.19 36.15
C GLY A 2 28.61 -62.82 36.12
N ASP A 3 28.09 -62.52 34.92
CA ASP A 3 27.29 -63.43 34.05
C ASP A 3 25.80 -63.05 34.24
N ASP A 4 24.89 -63.10 33.26
CA ASP A 4 24.81 -63.88 32.01
C ASP A 4 24.37 -63.07 30.78
N GLY A 5 24.60 -63.62 29.58
CA GLY A 5 23.96 -63.22 28.30
C GLY A 5 22.63 -63.97 28.05
N PRO A 6 22.25 -64.37 26.81
CA PRO A 6 23.06 -64.48 25.60
C PRO A 6 22.40 -63.94 24.29
N SER A 7 22.96 -64.37 23.16
CA SER A 7 22.79 -63.88 21.77
C SER A 7 21.91 -64.75 20.85
N CYS A 8 21.79 -64.31 19.57
CA CYS A 8 21.28 -65.04 18.38
C CYS A 8 19.74 -65.17 18.25
N GLY A 9 19.13 -65.23 17.05
CA GLY A 9 19.66 -65.01 15.68
C GLY A 9 18.69 -65.47 14.57
N HIS A 10 18.88 -64.93 13.35
CA HIS A 10 18.50 -65.51 12.03
C HIS A 10 17.01 -65.70 11.58
N ALA A 11 16.73 -65.09 10.41
CA ALA A 11 16.18 -65.72 9.18
C ALA A 11 14.65 -65.70 8.80
N ARG A 12 14.40 -65.13 7.61
CA ARG A 12 13.44 -65.51 6.52
C ARG A 12 11.91 -65.35 6.70
N GLY A 13 11.42 -64.19 6.25
CA GLY A 13 10.57 -64.06 5.04
C GLY A 13 9.06 -64.39 5.08
N TRP A 14 8.27 -63.68 4.26
CA TRP A 14 7.35 -64.21 3.22
C TRP A 14 6.78 -63.04 2.37
N ARG A 15 6.26 -63.34 1.17
CA ARG A 15 5.67 -62.36 0.20
C ARG A 15 4.16 -62.54 0.11
N THR A 16 3.42 -61.46 -0.19
CA THR A 16 2.34 -61.30 -1.22
C THR A 16 1.55 -60.02 -0.90
N SER A 17 1.54 -58.97 -1.73
CA SER A 17 0.95 -58.74 -3.06
C SER A 17 -0.50 -58.24 -3.06
N THR A 18 -0.73 -57.03 -3.59
CA THR A 18 -1.96 -56.69 -4.36
C THR A 18 -1.72 -55.44 -5.24
N ARG A 19 -2.35 -55.41 -6.42
CA ARG A 19 -2.25 -54.36 -7.47
C ARG A 19 -3.25 -53.22 -7.16
N ALA A 20 -2.95 -51.93 -7.30
CA ALA A 20 -2.54 -51.13 -8.47
C ALA A 20 -3.66 -50.83 -9.49
N ARG A 21 -3.90 -49.53 -9.77
CA ARG A 21 -4.46 -48.98 -11.04
C ARG A 21 -4.14 -47.47 -11.17
N ARG A 22 -3.72 -47.05 -12.38
CA ARG A 22 -3.59 -45.65 -12.85
C ARG A 22 -4.69 -45.37 -13.89
N PRO A 23 -5.08 -44.11 -14.15
CA PRO A 23 -5.85 -43.71 -15.34
C PRO A 23 -5.00 -42.94 -16.37
N SER A 24 -5.34 -43.06 -17.65
CA SER A 24 -4.92 -42.25 -18.83
C SER A 24 -5.81 -42.68 -20.04
N PRO A 25 -5.77 -42.01 -21.20
CA PRO A 25 -6.33 -40.69 -21.52
C PRO A 25 -7.49 -40.79 -22.57
N GLY A 26 -8.01 -39.66 -23.08
CA GLY A 26 -9.27 -39.61 -23.85
C GLY A 26 -9.20 -39.67 -25.39
N GLY A 27 -10.37 -39.53 -26.03
CA GLY A 27 -10.57 -39.41 -27.49
C GLY A 27 -12.05 -39.18 -27.88
N LYS A 28 -12.30 -38.38 -28.94
CA LYS A 28 -13.62 -38.15 -29.61
C LYS A 28 -13.68 -38.96 -30.94
N PRO A 29 -14.59 -38.76 -31.94
CA PRO A 29 -15.88 -38.03 -32.05
C PRO A 29 -17.02 -38.83 -32.77
N THR A 30 -18.15 -38.15 -33.14
CA THR A 30 -19.15 -38.36 -34.26
C THR A 30 -20.64 -38.28 -33.82
N VAL A 31 -21.70 -38.10 -34.64
CA VAL A 31 -22.04 -37.34 -35.90
C VAL A 31 -23.59 -37.25 -36.02
N GLY A 32 -24.16 -36.19 -36.63
CA GLY A 32 -25.57 -36.11 -37.14
C GLY A 32 -26.23 -34.72 -36.88
N ALA A 33 -26.70 -33.92 -37.86
CA ALA A 33 -27.74 -34.11 -38.91
C ALA A 33 -29.19 -34.08 -38.35
N GLU A 34 -30.20 -33.39 -38.90
CA GLU A 34 -30.33 -32.48 -40.07
C GLU A 34 -31.66 -31.65 -40.01
N ARG A 35 -31.72 -30.50 -40.72
CA ARG A 35 -32.84 -29.80 -41.43
C ARG A 35 -34.31 -29.76 -40.91
N GLY A 36 -35.00 -28.63 -41.17
CA GLY A 36 -36.47 -28.60 -41.41
C GLY A 36 -37.13 -27.20 -41.39
N VAL A 37 -37.83 -26.78 -42.46
CA VAL A 37 -38.43 -25.41 -42.64
C VAL A 37 -39.96 -25.46 -42.88
N THR A 38 -40.67 -24.34 -42.65
CA THR A 38 -42.04 -23.87 -43.10
C THR A 38 -43.02 -23.61 -41.93
N GLY A 39 -43.99 -22.66 -41.88
CA GLY A 39 -44.47 -21.56 -42.77
C GLY A 39 -46.02 -21.49 -42.79
N GLY A 40 -46.78 -20.37 -42.65
CA GLY A 40 -46.55 -18.91 -42.52
C GLY A 40 -47.90 -18.13 -42.39
N ARG A 41 -47.99 -16.85 -42.85
CA ARG A 41 -49.13 -15.84 -42.82
C ARG A 41 -49.16 -14.91 -41.58
N ALA A 42 -49.00 -13.57 -41.63
CA ALA A 42 -49.62 -12.44 -42.39
C ALA A 42 -50.87 -11.84 -41.67
N ARG A 43 -51.11 -10.51 -41.52
CA ARG A 43 -50.73 -9.29 -42.30
C ARG A 43 -50.68 -7.98 -41.44
N THR A 44 -50.00 -6.92 -41.96
CA THR A 44 -50.29 -5.44 -41.86
C THR A 44 -50.30 -4.73 -40.47
N ALA A 45 -49.82 -3.48 -40.27
CA ALA A 45 -49.32 -2.42 -41.18
C ALA A 45 -48.33 -1.42 -40.52
N ALA A 46 -47.68 -0.59 -41.36
CA ALA A 46 -47.07 0.73 -41.11
C ALA A 46 -45.83 0.88 -40.19
N ARG A 47 -44.75 1.46 -40.76
CA ARG A 47 -43.56 2.03 -40.08
C ARG A 47 -43.76 3.54 -39.80
N PRO A 48 -42.94 4.15 -38.92
CA PRO A 48 -41.83 4.94 -39.45
C PRO A 48 -40.43 4.49 -38.96
N SER A 49 -39.40 5.16 -39.45
CA SER A 49 -37.97 4.74 -39.46
C SER A 49 -37.29 4.63 -38.09
N PRO A 50 -36.26 3.77 -37.95
CA PRO A 50 -35.43 3.70 -36.74
C PRO A 50 -34.41 4.85 -36.68
N LEU A 51 -34.30 5.49 -35.53
CA LEU A 51 -33.16 6.34 -35.17
C LEU A 51 -31.92 5.48 -34.87
N PRO A 52 -30.69 5.98 -35.09
CA PRO A 52 -29.49 5.16 -35.02
C PRO A 52 -29.15 4.72 -33.58
N ALA A 53 -28.71 3.47 -33.45
CA ALA A 53 -28.23 2.90 -32.20
C ALA A 53 -26.89 3.55 -31.79
N GLY A 54 -26.97 4.59 -30.95
CA GLY A 54 -25.81 5.19 -30.30
C GLY A 54 -25.38 4.40 -29.07
N SER A 55 -24.58 3.36 -29.25
CA SER A 55 -23.92 2.66 -28.15
C SER A 55 -22.87 3.56 -27.49
N ARG A 56 -23.31 4.40 -26.54
CA ARG A 56 -22.40 5.12 -25.66
C ARG A 56 -21.92 4.19 -24.55
N ASN A 57 -20.83 3.47 -24.84
CA ASN A 57 -20.01 2.89 -23.79
C ASN A 57 -19.61 4.01 -22.83
N HIS A 58 -20.07 3.94 -21.58
CA HIS A 58 -19.46 4.70 -20.49
C HIS A 58 -18.20 3.95 -20.06
N GLU A 59 -17.12 4.19 -20.80
CA GLU A 59 -15.79 4.04 -20.21
C GLU A 59 -15.67 5.04 -19.04
N PRO A 60 -15.11 4.64 -17.88
CA PRO A 60 -14.80 5.58 -16.83
C PRO A 60 -13.71 6.52 -17.35
N ARG A 61 -14.08 7.77 -17.67
CA ARG A 61 -13.10 8.83 -17.92
C ARG A 61 -12.24 8.95 -16.66
N SER A 62 -11.01 8.47 -16.75
CA SER A 62 -10.01 8.68 -15.71
C SER A 62 -9.89 10.18 -15.48
N HIS A 63 -10.16 10.62 -14.24
CA HIS A 63 -9.90 11.98 -13.80
C HIS A 63 -8.38 12.19 -13.74
N VAL A 64 -7.77 12.44 -14.90
CA VAL A 64 -6.38 12.88 -15.00
C VAL A 64 -6.36 14.33 -14.56
N THR A 65 -5.99 14.54 -13.31
CA THR A 65 -5.51 15.82 -12.79
C THR A 65 -4.37 16.26 -13.72
N GLN A 66 -4.50 17.41 -14.39
CA GLN A 66 -3.55 17.84 -15.41
C GLN A 66 -2.24 18.37 -14.79
N HIS A 67 -1.48 17.48 -14.15
CA HIS A 67 -0.10 17.70 -13.77
C HIS A 67 0.78 17.58 -15.02
N HIS A 68 0.78 18.64 -15.84
CA HIS A 68 1.55 18.75 -17.07
C HIS A 68 3.05 18.63 -16.78
N GLY A 69 3.61 17.44 -16.98
CA GLY A 69 5.06 17.21 -16.98
C GLY A 69 5.63 16.44 -15.79
N GLY A 70 4.93 15.45 -15.28
CA GLY A 70 5.52 14.47 -14.35
C GLY A 70 6.37 13.37 -15.03
N ILE A 71 6.75 12.38 -14.23
CA ILE A 71 7.38 11.13 -14.66
C ILE A 71 6.36 9.99 -14.69
N LEU A 72 6.35 9.23 -15.78
CA LEU A 72 5.55 8.02 -15.88
C LEU A 72 6.39 6.79 -15.52
N ILE A 73 5.95 5.96 -14.58
CA ILE A 73 6.62 4.73 -14.18
C ILE A 73 5.78 3.55 -14.71
N ILE A 74 6.37 2.70 -15.56
CA ILE A 74 5.72 1.49 -16.07
C ILE A 74 6.15 0.30 -15.21
N ASP A 75 5.19 -0.37 -14.57
CA ASP A 75 5.46 -1.45 -13.62
C ASP A 75 5.51 -2.84 -14.28
N PHE A 76 6.71 -3.40 -14.44
CA PHE A 76 6.92 -4.78 -14.91
C PHE A 76 6.87 -5.83 -13.77
N GLY A 77 6.38 -5.44 -12.58
CA GLY A 77 6.11 -6.32 -11.45
C GLY A 77 7.22 -6.38 -10.40
N SER A 78 8.04 -5.33 -10.27
CA SER A 78 9.07 -5.27 -9.23
C SER A 78 8.47 -4.95 -7.86
N GLN A 79 8.92 -5.68 -6.83
CA GLN A 79 8.71 -5.31 -5.43
C GLN A 79 9.23 -3.91 -5.07
N TYR A 80 10.11 -3.32 -5.88
CA TYR A 80 10.71 -2.00 -5.67
C TYR A 80 10.04 -0.87 -6.48
N THR A 81 9.03 -1.13 -7.32
CA THR A 81 8.45 -0.06 -8.18
C THR A 81 7.90 1.11 -7.37
N GLN A 82 7.27 0.86 -6.21
CA GLN A 82 6.83 1.94 -5.32
C GLN A 82 8.00 2.75 -4.72
N LEU A 83 9.18 2.16 -4.56
CA LEU A 83 10.38 2.89 -4.12
C LEU A 83 10.87 3.84 -5.21
N ILE A 84 10.80 3.45 -6.49
CA ILE A 84 11.11 4.36 -7.62
C ILE A 84 10.21 5.60 -7.51
N ALA A 85 8.90 5.43 -7.38
CA ALA A 85 7.96 6.54 -7.24
C ALA A 85 8.27 7.41 -6.03
N ARG A 86 8.53 6.81 -4.86
CA ARG A 86 8.96 7.55 -3.66
C ARG A 86 10.22 8.38 -3.90
N ARG A 87 11.26 7.84 -4.56
CA ARG A 87 12.48 8.62 -4.88
C ARG A 87 12.21 9.78 -5.84
N VAL A 88 11.25 9.67 -6.75
CA VAL A 88 10.85 10.77 -7.63
C VAL A 88 10.08 11.85 -6.85
N ARG A 89 9.18 11.46 -5.92
CA ARG A 89 8.47 12.39 -5.02
C ARG A 89 9.40 13.06 -4.00
N GLU A 90 10.37 12.34 -3.45
CA GLU A 90 11.43 12.88 -2.57
C GLU A 90 12.25 13.98 -3.28
N ALA A 91 12.37 13.93 -4.61
CA ALA A 91 12.99 14.95 -5.44
C ALA A 91 12.03 16.10 -5.83
N HIS A 92 10.83 16.18 -5.25
CA HIS A 92 9.79 17.16 -5.57
C HIS A 92 9.32 17.14 -7.04
N VAL A 93 9.34 15.98 -7.69
CA VAL A 93 8.81 15.81 -9.05
C VAL A 93 7.56 14.91 -9.00
N TYR A 94 6.49 15.31 -9.68
CA TYR A 94 5.28 14.49 -9.77
C TYR A 94 5.52 13.18 -10.54
N CYS A 95 4.86 12.10 -10.15
CA CYS A 95 4.92 10.84 -10.89
C CYS A 95 3.69 9.95 -10.69
N GLU A 96 3.40 9.12 -11.70
CA GLU A 96 2.40 8.04 -11.63
C GLU A 96 2.98 6.68 -12.08
N ILE A 97 2.66 5.63 -11.34
CA ILE A 97 2.85 4.22 -11.68
C ILE A 97 1.65 3.69 -12.48
N HIS A 98 1.91 3.06 -13.63
CA HIS A 98 0.91 2.42 -14.47
C HIS A 98 1.34 1.03 -14.96
N PRO A 99 0.38 0.15 -15.29
CA PRO A 99 0.69 -1.15 -15.86
C PRO A 99 1.22 -1.05 -17.31
N PRO A 100 1.95 -2.05 -17.79
CA PRO A 100 2.54 -2.09 -19.14
C PRO A 100 1.50 -2.29 -20.25
N SER A 101 0.22 -2.44 -19.89
CA SER A 101 -0.92 -2.47 -20.81
C SER A 101 -1.35 -1.08 -21.32
N ARG A 102 -0.74 0.01 -20.86
CA ARG A 102 -0.95 1.36 -21.42
C ARG A 102 -0.30 1.46 -22.79
N SER A 103 -1.09 1.81 -23.82
CA SER A 103 -0.57 1.99 -25.17
C SER A 103 0.28 3.25 -25.31
N VAL A 104 1.12 3.29 -26.34
CA VAL A 104 1.96 4.45 -26.63
C VAL A 104 1.14 5.71 -26.90
N GLU A 105 -0.05 5.61 -27.49
CA GLU A 105 -0.97 6.74 -27.67
C GLU A 105 -1.47 7.31 -26.33
N TRP A 106 -1.75 6.46 -25.34
CA TRP A 106 -2.11 6.90 -24.00
C TRP A 106 -0.93 7.64 -23.34
N ILE A 107 0.29 7.11 -23.48
CA ILE A 107 1.51 7.74 -22.95
C ILE A 107 1.74 9.11 -23.62
N ARG A 108 1.53 9.23 -24.95
CA ARG A 108 1.58 10.53 -25.65
C ARG A 108 0.52 11.52 -25.16
N GLN A 109 -0.66 11.05 -24.77
CA GLN A 109 -1.73 11.90 -24.21
C GLN A 109 -1.43 12.35 -22.77
N TRP A 110 -0.71 11.55 -21.98
CA TRP A 110 -0.25 11.91 -20.63
C TRP A 110 0.90 12.94 -20.64
N GLN A 111 1.62 13.06 -21.76
CA GLN A 111 2.72 14.04 -21.97
C GLN A 111 3.85 14.00 -20.90
N PRO A 112 4.48 12.83 -20.67
CA PRO A 112 5.55 12.70 -19.68
C PRO A 112 6.79 13.54 -20.03
N LYS A 113 7.45 14.11 -19.00
CA LYS A 113 8.84 14.62 -19.12
C LYS A 113 9.86 13.50 -19.23
N GLY A 114 9.55 12.35 -18.65
CA GLY A 114 10.37 11.16 -18.67
C GLY A 114 9.58 9.91 -18.30
N ILE A 115 10.09 8.75 -18.70
CA ILE A 115 9.48 7.46 -18.47
C ILE A 115 10.50 6.57 -17.76
N ILE A 116 10.10 5.88 -16.69
CA ILE A 116 10.92 4.86 -16.03
C ILE A 116 10.29 3.49 -16.25
N LEU A 117 11.02 2.57 -16.86
CA LEU A 117 10.63 1.17 -16.99
C LEU A 117 11.19 0.41 -15.79
N SER A 118 10.32 -0.09 -14.91
CA SER A 118 10.75 -0.72 -13.67
C SER A 118 11.42 -2.08 -13.88
N GLY A 119 11.98 -2.63 -12.80
CA GLY A 119 12.38 -4.03 -12.77
C GLY A 119 11.19 -4.99 -12.85
N GLY A 120 11.47 -6.28 -12.88
CA GLY A 120 10.46 -7.34 -12.84
C GLY A 120 11.12 -8.69 -12.57
N PRO A 121 10.35 -9.69 -12.11
CA PRO A 121 10.87 -11.03 -11.79
C PRO A 121 11.10 -11.92 -13.02
N ASN A 122 10.71 -11.44 -14.21
CA ASN A 122 10.64 -12.21 -15.44
C ASN A 122 11.94 -12.16 -16.25
N SER A 123 12.09 -13.09 -17.20
CA SER A 123 13.06 -12.98 -18.30
C SER A 123 12.38 -12.33 -19.50
N VAL A 124 13.07 -11.46 -20.24
CA VAL A 124 12.49 -10.77 -21.42
C VAL A 124 12.13 -11.70 -22.59
N TYR A 125 12.59 -12.96 -22.55
CA TYR A 125 12.23 -14.01 -23.52
C TYR A 125 11.26 -15.06 -22.95
N GLY A 126 10.69 -14.83 -21.77
CA GLY A 126 9.70 -15.73 -21.18
C GLY A 126 8.37 -15.72 -21.95
N GLU A 127 7.57 -16.76 -21.79
CA GLU A 127 6.21 -16.81 -22.34
C GLU A 127 5.27 -15.85 -21.57
N ASN A 128 4.44 -15.11 -22.30
CA ASN A 128 3.44 -14.18 -21.75
C ASN A 128 4.02 -13.11 -20.79
N VAL A 129 5.29 -12.72 -20.96
CA VAL A 129 5.92 -11.72 -20.09
C VAL A 129 5.48 -10.29 -20.46
N PRO A 130 5.31 -9.40 -19.46
CA PRO A 130 5.07 -7.98 -19.67
C PRO A 130 6.11 -7.33 -20.60
N THR A 131 5.65 -6.57 -21.59
CA THR A 131 6.51 -5.91 -22.60
C THR A 131 6.00 -4.49 -22.91
N ALA A 132 6.70 -3.75 -23.76
CA ALA A 132 6.31 -2.44 -24.24
C ALA A 132 6.35 -2.38 -25.77
N GLU A 133 5.53 -1.52 -26.38
CA GLU A 133 5.56 -1.32 -27.83
C GLU A 133 6.90 -0.68 -28.27
N PRO A 134 7.55 -1.14 -29.37
CA PRO A 134 8.78 -0.54 -29.86
C PRO A 134 8.68 0.96 -30.15
N ALA A 135 7.47 1.44 -30.51
CA ALA A 135 7.19 2.85 -30.77
C ALA A 135 7.44 3.79 -29.57
N LEU A 136 7.53 3.24 -28.35
CA LEU A 136 7.92 3.96 -27.14
C LEU A 136 9.33 4.57 -27.28
N LEU A 137 10.27 3.83 -27.89
CA LEU A 137 11.67 4.25 -28.05
C LEU A 137 11.84 5.38 -29.09
N GLU A 138 10.84 5.58 -29.96
CA GLU A 138 10.81 6.61 -31.00
C GLU A 138 10.04 7.87 -30.59
N MET A 139 9.49 7.93 -29.36
CA MET A 139 8.71 9.08 -28.90
C MET A 139 9.52 10.37 -28.72
N GLY A 140 10.85 10.27 -28.57
CA GLY A 140 11.72 11.39 -28.19
C GLY A 140 11.62 11.80 -26.71
N THR A 141 10.64 11.30 -25.96
CA THR A 141 10.60 11.41 -24.50
C THR A 141 11.74 10.59 -23.88
N PRO A 142 12.46 11.12 -22.88
CA PRO A 142 13.45 10.36 -22.12
C PRO A 142 12.93 9.07 -21.49
N VAL A 143 13.73 8.00 -21.56
CA VAL A 143 13.41 6.69 -20.95
C VAL A 143 14.59 6.18 -20.13
N LEU A 144 14.32 5.75 -18.89
CA LEU A 144 15.24 5.03 -18.02
C LEU A 144 14.73 3.60 -17.78
N GLY A 145 15.47 2.60 -18.25
CA GLY A 145 15.24 1.21 -17.89
C GLY A 145 15.96 0.80 -16.60
N VAL A 146 15.27 0.21 -15.64
CA VAL A 146 15.86 -0.34 -14.39
C VAL A 146 15.73 -1.86 -14.41
N CYS A 147 16.86 -2.57 -14.30
CA CYS A 147 16.95 -4.03 -14.32
C CYS A 147 16.20 -4.64 -15.54
N TYR A 148 15.01 -5.24 -15.35
CA TYR A 148 14.16 -5.74 -16.44
C TYR A 148 13.86 -4.66 -17.48
N GLY A 149 13.60 -3.42 -17.06
CA GLY A 149 13.38 -2.29 -17.98
C GLY A 149 14.59 -2.00 -18.87
N MET A 150 15.82 -2.18 -18.38
CA MET A 150 17.04 -2.08 -19.20
C MET A 150 17.16 -3.25 -20.18
N GLN A 151 16.83 -4.46 -19.75
CA GLN A 151 16.86 -5.65 -20.59
C GLN A 151 15.83 -5.57 -21.72
N LEU A 152 14.64 -5.07 -21.43
CA LEU A 152 13.57 -4.80 -22.40
C LEU A 152 14.01 -3.71 -23.39
N LEU A 153 14.57 -2.59 -22.90
CA LEU A 153 15.12 -1.52 -23.75
C LEU A 153 16.20 -2.07 -24.71
N ALA A 154 17.08 -2.94 -24.21
CA ALA A 154 18.11 -3.59 -25.00
C ALA A 154 17.54 -4.55 -26.06
N GLN A 155 16.58 -5.41 -25.67
CA GLN A 155 15.91 -6.35 -26.58
C GLN A 155 15.16 -5.62 -27.71
N LEU A 156 14.36 -4.60 -27.37
CA LEU A 156 13.61 -3.78 -28.33
C LEU A 156 14.55 -3.00 -29.28
N SER A 157 15.77 -2.69 -28.83
CA SER A 157 16.82 -2.08 -29.65
C SER A 157 17.65 -3.09 -30.48
N GLY A 158 17.23 -4.35 -30.56
CA GLY A 158 17.95 -5.40 -31.31
C GLY A 158 19.19 -5.97 -30.63
N GLY A 159 19.40 -5.65 -29.34
CA GLY A 159 20.43 -6.24 -28.50
C GLY A 159 20.10 -7.65 -28.03
N LYS A 160 21.11 -8.34 -27.50
CA LYS A 160 20.98 -9.70 -26.96
C LYS A 160 21.05 -9.67 -25.44
N VAL A 161 19.99 -10.13 -24.79
CA VAL A 161 19.99 -10.45 -23.36
C VAL A 161 20.39 -11.92 -23.22
N VAL A 162 21.18 -12.25 -22.21
CA VAL A 162 21.62 -13.63 -21.91
C VAL A 162 21.34 -13.98 -20.47
N ARG A 163 21.04 -15.26 -20.21
CA ARG A 163 20.92 -15.76 -18.85
C ARG A 163 22.31 -15.80 -18.21
N ALA A 164 22.45 -15.28 -17.00
CA ALA A 164 23.72 -15.29 -16.29
C ALA A 164 24.03 -16.70 -15.75
N ASP A 165 25.28 -17.15 -15.86
CA ASP A 165 25.75 -18.44 -15.30
C ASP A 165 25.61 -18.50 -13.77
N ARG A 166 25.64 -17.35 -13.12
CA ARG A 166 25.30 -17.16 -11.70
C ARG A 166 24.30 -16.01 -11.60
N ARG A 167 23.19 -16.23 -10.89
CA ARG A 167 22.23 -15.16 -10.59
C ARG A 167 22.87 -14.19 -9.59
N GLU A 168 22.91 -12.90 -9.94
CA GLU A 168 23.50 -11.87 -9.08
C GLU A 168 22.37 -11.17 -8.31
N TYR A 169 22.14 -11.63 -7.08
CA TYR A 169 21.24 -11.03 -6.10
C TYR A 169 22.09 -10.53 -4.93
N GLY A 170 22.32 -9.22 -4.84
CA GLY A 170 23.08 -8.64 -3.73
C GLY A 170 23.86 -7.39 -4.09
N ARG A 171 24.82 -7.07 -3.22
CA ARG A 171 25.76 -5.95 -3.43
C ARG A 171 26.81 -6.34 -4.48
N ALA A 172 27.01 -5.47 -5.46
CA ALA A 172 28.10 -5.53 -6.42
C ALA A 172 28.81 -4.18 -6.51
N MET A 173 30.02 -4.16 -7.05
CA MET A 173 30.71 -2.92 -7.43
C MET A 173 30.56 -2.72 -8.95
N VAL A 174 30.21 -1.52 -9.37
CA VAL A 174 30.25 -1.11 -10.79
C VAL A 174 31.30 -0.03 -10.98
N ALA A 175 32.16 -0.20 -11.98
CA ALA A 175 33.08 0.81 -12.44
C ALA A 175 32.34 1.74 -13.41
N VAL A 176 32.23 3.02 -13.05
CA VAL A 176 31.61 4.06 -13.87
C VAL A 176 32.54 4.47 -15.02
N LYS A 177 32.00 4.60 -16.23
CA LYS A 177 32.71 5.05 -17.44
C LYS A 177 32.34 6.48 -17.85
N GLY A 178 31.23 7.00 -17.36
CA GLY A 178 30.70 8.34 -17.65
C GLY A 178 29.25 8.29 -18.13
N GLY A 179 28.81 9.32 -18.86
CA GLY A 179 27.43 9.46 -19.34
C GLY A 179 26.54 10.30 -18.41
N LYS A 180 25.38 10.75 -18.92
CA LYS A 180 24.55 11.78 -18.24
C LYS A 180 24.00 11.31 -16.89
N LEU A 181 23.62 10.04 -16.76
CA LEU A 181 23.15 9.47 -15.49
C LEU A 181 24.21 9.51 -14.38
N PHE A 182 25.48 9.46 -14.74
CA PHE A 182 26.62 9.42 -13.82
C PHE A 182 27.35 10.77 -13.75
N ALA A 183 26.66 11.89 -14.04
CA ALA A 183 27.20 13.21 -13.75
C ALA A 183 27.49 13.35 -12.24
N GLY A 184 28.71 13.76 -11.89
CA GLY A 184 29.19 13.78 -10.50
C GLY A 184 29.92 12.51 -10.03
N PHE A 185 30.10 11.51 -10.89
CA PHE A 185 30.91 10.32 -10.62
C PHE A 185 32.25 10.40 -11.38
N GLY A 186 33.31 9.85 -10.79
CA GLY A 186 34.62 9.76 -11.44
C GLY A 186 34.67 8.69 -12.54
N ALA A 187 35.43 8.96 -13.60
CA ALA A 187 35.75 7.92 -14.58
C ALA A 187 36.66 6.85 -13.94
N GLY A 188 36.21 5.60 -13.93
CA GLY A 188 36.83 4.50 -13.19
C GLY A 188 36.41 4.42 -11.72
N GLU A 189 35.49 5.26 -11.23
CA GLU A 189 34.99 5.18 -9.85
C GLU A 189 34.21 3.86 -9.65
N GLU A 190 34.59 3.09 -8.62
CA GLU A 190 33.83 1.92 -8.19
C GLU A 190 32.70 2.33 -7.23
N THR A 191 31.45 2.24 -7.70
CA THR A 191 30.26 2.52 -6.89
C THR A 191 29.62 1.22 -6.38
N PRO A 192 29.26 1.11 -5.09
CA PRO A 192 28.47 -0.01 -4.58
C PRO A 192 27.01 0.12 -5.01
N VAL A 193 26.47 -0.94 -5.62
CA VAL A 193 25.09 -1.01 -6.14
C VAL A 193 24.40 -2.30 -5.74
N TRP A 194 23.07 -2.32 -5.82
CA TRP A 194 22.25 -3.52 -5.62
C TRP A 194 21.83 -4.16 -6.94
N MET A 195 22.46 -5.28 -7.29
CA MET A 195 22.06 -6.14 -8.41
C MET A 195 20.93 -7.07 -7.98
N SER A 196 19.96 -7.27 -8.86
CA SER A 196 18.86 -8.21 -8.61
C SER A 196 18.35 -8.83 -9.91
N HIS A 197 19.20 -9.61 -10.60
CA HIS A 197 18.90 -10.15 -11.92
C HIS A 197 19.39 -11.59 -12.14
N GLY A 198 18.62 -12.36 -12.92
CA GLY A 198 19.01 -13.67 -13.43
C GLY A 198 19.55 -13.66 -14.86
N ASP A 199 19.25 -12.59 -15.60
CA ASP A 199 19.68 -12.33 -16.98
C ASP A 199 20.47 -11.02 -17.03
N HIS A 200 21.27 -10.77 -18.07
CA HIS A 200 21.98 -9.51 -18.27
C HIS A 200 22.17 -9.20 -19.76
N VAL A 201 22.51 -7.95 -20.07
CA VAL A 201 22.94 -7.54 -21.42
C VAL A 201 24.42 -7.88 -21.58
N ASP A 202 24.78 -8.71 -22.56
CA ASP A 202 26.16 -9.16 -22.79
C ASP A 202 26.97 -8.13 -23.59
N THR A 203 26.36 -7.58 -24.64
CA THR A 203 26.93 -6.52 -25.49
C THR A 203 25.92 -5.41 -25.67
N ALA A 204 26.37 -4.16 -25.65
CA ALA A 204 25.49 -3.00 -25.86
C ALA A 204 24.74 -3.10 -27.20
N PRO A 205 23.43 -2.75 -27.25
CA PRO A 205 22.68 -2.75 -28.51
C PRO A 205 23.25 -1.73 -29.51
N PRO A 206 22.95 -1.87 -30.83
CA PRO A 206 23.31 -0.87 -31.83
C PRO A 206 22.85 0.55 -31.45
N GLY A 207 23.75 1.52 -31.51
CA GLY A 207 23.49 2.92 -31.14
C GLY A 207 23.57 3.23 -29.64
N TYR A 208 24.03 2.28 -28.82
CA TYR A 208 24.31 2.47 -27.39
C TYR A 208 25.79 2.27 -27.07
N HIS A 209 26.26 3.02 -26.08
CA HIS A 209 27.55 2.78 -25.41
C HIS A 209 27.37 2.40 -23.94
N VAL A 210 28.38 1.72 -23.38
CA VAL A 210 28.39 1.25 -21.99
C VAL A 210 28.85 2.38 -21.07
N THR A 211 28.00 2.77 -20.11
CA THR A 211 28.26 3.85 -19.15
C THR A 211 28.72 3.35 -17.78
N ALA A 212 28.49 2.08 -17.45
CA ALA A 212 29.08 1.39 -16.29
C ALA A 212 29.22 -0.12 -16.55
N SER A 213 30.15 -0.79 -15.85
CA SER A 213 30.35 -2.25 -15.94
C SER A 213 30.79 -2.86 -14.61
N SER A 214 30.40 -4.10 -14.33
CA SER A 214 30.97 -4.92 -13.24
C SER A 214 31.74 -6.13 -13.79
N SER A 215 32.34 -6.92 -12.90
CA SER A 215 32.99 -8.19 -13.25
C SER A 215 32.02 -9.27 -13.76
N ASN A 216 30.75 -9.22 -13.33
CA ASN A 216 29.71 -10.20 -13.66
C ASN A 216 28.69 -9.68 -14.69
N ALA A 217 28.64 -8.36 -14.91
CA ALA A 217 27.79 -7.69 -15.89
C ALA A 217 28.64 -6.68 -16.71
N PRO A 218 29.19 -7.08 -17.88
CA PRO A 218 30.04 -6.21 -18.70
C PRO A 218 29.30 -4.95 -19.19
N VAL A 219 27.96 -5.02 -19.24
CA VAL A 219 27.05 -3.92 -19.53
C VAL A 219 26.16 -3.68 -18.31
N ALA A 220 26.68 -3.02 -17.28
CA ALA A 220 25.93 -2.69 -16.06
C ALA A 220 25.08 -1.41 -16.19
N ALA A 221 25.43 -0.54 -17.15
CA ALA A 221 24.59 0.57 -17.59
C ALA A 221 24.85 0.92 -19.06
N ILE A 222 23.82 1.45 -19.73
CA ILE A 222 23.84 1.89 -21.14
C ILE A 222 23.26 3.29 -21.32
N GLN A 223 23.72 3.97 -22.36
CA GLN A 223 23.16 5.23 -22.86
C GLN A 223 23.16 5.16 -24.40
N HIS A 224 22.06 5.59 -25.02
CA HIS A 224 21.98 5.74 -26.48
C HIS A 224 22.73 7.01 -26.93
N ASP A 225 23.41 6.94 -28.08
CA ASP A 225 24.27 8.01 -28.59
C ASP A 225 23.51 9.29 -28.98
N SER A 226 22.34 9.16 -29.60
CA SER A 226 21.52 10.29 -30.10
C SER A 226 20.13 10.43 -29.46
N LYS A 227 19.54 9.36 -28.93
CA LYS A 227 18.21 9.37 -28.28
C LYS A 227 18.36 9.47 -26.76
N PRO A 228 17.37 10.04 -26.03
CA PRO A 228 17.41 10.12 -24.57
C PRO A 228 17.01 8.77 -23.90
N LEU A 229 17.64 7.67 -24.32
CA LEU A 229 17.36 6.32 -23.84
C LEU A 229 18.52 5.83 -22.98
N TYR A 230 18.21 5.37 -21.78
CA TYR A 230 19.18 4.98 -20.75
C TYR A 230 18.76 3.68 -20.08
N GLY A 231 19.73 2.94 -19.54
CA GLY A 231 19.46 1.73 -18.77
C GLY A 231 20.49 1.50 -17.67
N VAL A 232 20.04 0.96 -16.53
CA VAL A 232 20.88 0.47 -15.44
C VAL A 232 20.45 -0.94 -15.04
N GLN A 233 21.41 -1.85 -14.82
CA GLN A 233 21.14 -3.26 -14.50
C GLN A 233 20.89 -3.48 -12.99
N PHE A 234 21.29 -2.51 -12.18
CA PHE A 234 21.07 -2.43 -10.73
C PHE A 234 19.88 -1.52 -10.37
N HIS A 235 19.49 -1.54 -9.10
CA HIS A 235 18.39 -0.73 -8.55
C HIS A 235 18.92 0.56 -7.88
N PRO A 236 18.78 1.75 -8.50
CA PRO A 236 19.16 3.03 -7.87
C PRO A 236 18.17 3.50 -6.79
N GLU A 237 16.97 2.94 -6.72
CA GLU A 237 15.91 3.34 -5.79
C GLU A 237 16.12 2.83 -4.34
N VAL A 238 16.85 1.72 -4.20
CA VAL A 238 17.05 1.04 -2.90
C VAL A 238 18.23 1.62 -2.12
N ALA A 239 18.12 1.65 -0.79
CA ALA A 239 19.18 2.16 0.10
C ALA A 239 20.51 1.37 0.04
N HIS A 240 20.50 0.18 -0.57
CA HIS A 240 21.70 -0.62 -0.86
C HIS A 240 22.56 -0.07 -2.00
N THR A 241 22.06 0.93 -2.75
CA THR A 241 22.80 1.72 -3.74
C THR A 241 22.95 3.15 -3.21
N PRO A 242 24.00 3.49 -2.43
CA PRO A 242 24.04 4.73 -1.65
C PRO A 242 23.95 6.00 -2.49
N ARG A 243 24.61 6.02 -3.66
CA ARG A 243 24.56 7.13 -4.63
C ARG A 243 23.40 7.01 -5.65
N GLY A 244 22.46 6.10 -5.43
CA GLY A 244 21.34 5.85 -6.35
C GLY A 244 20.37 7.03 -6.48
N GLY A 245 20.23 7.83 -5.42
CA GLY A 245 19.49 9.09 -5.46
C GLY A 245 20.11 10.12 -6.43
N GLU A 246 21.43 10.17 -6.55
CA GLU A 246 22.11 11.05 -7.51
C GLU A 246 21.86 10.61 -8.96
N ILE A 247 21.84 9.31 -9.22
CA ILE A 247 21.53 8.74 -10.55
C ILE A 247 20.10 9.09 -10.97
N LEU A 248 19.14 8.94 -10.06
CA LEU A 248 17.74 9.34 -10.30
C LEU A 248 17.62 10.85 -10.46
N HIS A 249 18.24 11.65 -9.60
CA HIS A 249 18.29 13.12 -9.73
C HIS A 249 18.84 13.56 -11.11
N ASN A 250 19.92 12.93 -11.58
CA ASN A 250 20.49 13.22 -12.91
C ASN A 250 19.49 12.90 -14.03
N PHE A 251 18.74 11.80 -13.95
CA PHE A 251 17.67 11.51 -14.89
C PHE A 251 16.55 12.57 -14.84
N LEU A 252 16.06 12.92 -13.65
CA LEU A 252 14.96 13.86 -13.47
C LEU A 252 15.30 15.28 -13.98
N PHE A 253 16.45 15.83 -13.56
CA PHE A 253 16.77 17.23 -13.82
C PHE A 253 17.66 17.46 -15.04
N GLN A 254 18.69 16.64 -15.25
CA GLN A 254 19.63 16.85 -16.37
C GLN A 254 19.16 16.22 -17.68
N VAL A 255 18.35 15.15 -17.61
CA VAL A 255 17.84 14.45 -18.79
C VAL A 255 16.39 14.86 -19.10
N CYS A 256 15.48 14.79 -18.12
CA CYS A 256 14.06 15.09 -18.33
C CYS A 256 13.70 16.58 -18.24
N GLY A 257 14.56 17.39 -17.62
CA GLY A 257 14.29 18.82 -17.40
C GLY A 257 13.04 19.04 -16.53
N CYS A 258 12.80 18.17 -15.56
CA CYS A 258 11.73 18.34 -14.57
C CYS A 258 11.97 19.60 -13.72
N THR A 259 10.89 20.18 -13.20
CA THR A 259 10.94 21.26 -12.21
C THR A 259 10.57 20.65 -10.84
N PRO A 260 11.23 21.04 -9.73
CA PRO A 260 10.90 20.54 -8.40
C PRO A 260 9.66 21.28 -7.83
N ASP A 261 8.53 21.20 -8.52
CA ASP A 261 7.29 21.91 -8.19
C ASP A 261 6.27 21.06 -7.39
N TRP A 262 6.52 19.76 -7.21
CA TRP A 262 5.71 18.90 -6.36
C TRP A 262 6.04 19.11 -4.88
N THR A 263 5.44 20.16 -4.33
CA THR A 263 5.58 20.60 -2.93
C THR A 263 4.22 20.59 -2.23
N PRO A 264 4.16 20.45 -0.89
CA PRO A 264 2.90 20.47 -0.15
C PRO A 264 2.03 21.70 -0.41
N GLY A 265 2.63 22.89 -0.50
CA GLY A 265 1.91 24.14 -0.80
C GLY A 265 1.27 24.15 -2.19
N ASN A 266 2.06 23.86 -3.24
CA ASN A 266 1.55 23.79 -4.62
C ASN A 266 0.45 22.72 -4.77
N PHE A 267 0.62 21.59 -4.10
CA PHE A 267 -0.39 20.53 -4.05
C PHE A 267 -1.69 21.02 -3.41
N ILE A 268 -1.61 21.65 -2.23
CA ILE A 268 -2.78 22.19 -1.51
C ILE A 268 -3.53 23.20 -2.38
N ASP A 269 -2.84 24.14 -3.00
CA ASP A 269 -3.49 25.21 -3.77
C ASP A 269 -4.17 24.65 -5.04
N GLY A 270 -3.48 23.80 -5.81
CA GLY A 270 -4.07 23.15 -6.98
C GLY A 270 -5.26 22.24 -6.64
N GLU A 271 -5.17 21.52 -5.52
CA GLU A 271 -6.24 20.62 -5.08
C GLU A 271 -7.44 21.39 -4.49
N VAL A 272 -7.21 22.52 -3.82
CA VAL A 272 -8.25 23.47 -3.41
C VAL A 272 -9.02 24.01 -4.62
N GLU A 273 -8.34 24.40 -5.70
CA GLU A 273 -9.00 24.84 -6.94
C GLU A 273 -9.81 23.71 -7.58
N ARG A 274 -9.24 22.50 -7.68
CA ARG A 274 -9.91 21.31 -8.22
C ARG A 274 -11.19 20.96 -7.44
N ILE A 275 -11.13 20.98 -6.11
CA ILE A 275 -12.28 20.67 -5.24
C ILE A 275 -13.36 21.76 -5.40
N ARG A 276 -13.00 23.05 -5.41
CA ARG A 276 -13.95 24.16 -5.64
C ARG A 276 -14.69 23.99 -6.97
N ALA A 277 -13.95 23.73 -8.05
CA ALA A 277 -14.53 23.53 -9.39
C ALA A 277 -15.42 22.27 -9.48
N LEU A 278 -15.06 21.18 -8.78
CA LEU A 278 -15.82 19.94 -8.77
C LEU A 278 -17.11 20.04 -7.95
N VAL A 279 -17.05 20.67 -6.77
CA VAL A 279 -18.17 20.74 -5.81
C VAL A 279 -19.19 21.80 -6.21
N GLY A 280 -18.74 22.95 -6.72
CA GLY A 280 -19.60 24.11 -6.95
C GLY A 280 -20.32 24.51 -5.66
N SER A 281 -21.65 24.62 -5.70
CA SER A 281 -22.48 24.99 -4.56
C SER A 281 -23.07 23.80 -3.77
N LYS A 282 -22.66 22.56 -4.05
CA LYS A 282 -23.21 21.38 -3.37
C LYS A 282 -22.65 21.22 -1.95
N ARG A 283 -23.39 20.51 -1.09
CA ARG A 283 -22.86 20.10 0.22
C ARG A 283 -22.03 18.82 0.10
N VAL A 284 -21.09 18.67 1.00
CA VAL A 284 -20.11 17.58 1.03
C VAL A 284 -20.10 16.99 2.43
N ILE A 285 -20.06 15.66 2.52
CA ILE A 285 -19.91 14.94 3.79
C ILE A 285 -18.54 14.27 3.86
N CYS A 286 -17.97 14.19 5.07
CA CYS A 286 -16.72 13.48 5.32
C CYS A 286 -16.86 12.57 6.53
N GLY A 287 -16.46 11.30 6.39
CA GLY A 287 -16.29 10.39 7.52
C GLY A 287 -14.94 10.62 8.20
N LEU A 288 -14.96 11.23 9.38
CA LEU A 288 -13.77 11.35 10.22
C LEU A 288 -13.59 10.10 11.07
N SER A 289 -12.36 9.61 11.12
CA SER A 289 -11.93 8.48 11.97
C SER A 289 -10.96 8.87 13.08
N GLY A 290 -10.54 10.14 13.15
CA GLY A 290 -9.46 10.59 14.03
C GLY A 290 -8.05 10.21 13.57
N GLY A 291 -7.92 9.39 12.51
CA GLY A 291 -6.66 9.10 11.85
C GLY A 291 -6.15 10.27 11.00
N VAL A 292 -4.84 10.28 10.70
CA VAL A 292 -4.18 11.36 9.95
C VAL A 292 -4.84 11.60 8.59
N ASP A 293 -5.15 10.54 7.84
CA ASP A 293 -5.56 10.68 6.43
C ASP A 293 -6.97 11.30 6.28
N SER A 294 -7.94 10.83 7.08
CA SER A 294 -9.27 11.44 7.11
C SER A 294 -9.23 12.87 7.64
N SER A 295 -8.30 13.17 8.55
CA SER A 295 -8.12 14.50 9.13
C SER A 295 -7.51 15.51 8.16
N VAL A 296 -6.43 15.13 7.46
CA VAL A 296 -5.81 15.95 6.41
C VAL A 296 -6.79 16.16 5.25
N ALA A 297 -7.51 15.11 4.83
CA ALA A 297 -8.54 15.23 3.79
C ALA A 297 -9.68 16.18 4.19
N ALA A 298 -10.16 16.12 5.44
CA ALA A 298 -11.19 17.01 5.95
C ALA A 298 -10.74 18.48 6.00
N VAL A 299 -9.53 18.75 6.52
CA VAL A 299 -9.00 20.13 6.59
C VAL A 299 -8.71 20.69 5.20
N LEU A 300 -8.19 19.88 4.27
CA LEU A 300 -7.95 20.27 2.87
C LEU A 300 -9.27 20.61 2.15
N VAL A 301 -10.29 19.77 2.28
CA VAL A 301 -11.62 20.05 1.71
C VAL A 301 -12.24 21.27 2.38
N HIS A 302 -12.11 21.44 3.71
CA HIS A 302 -12.62 22.64 4.39
C HIS A 302 -11.95 23.93 3.90
N ARG A 303 -10.62 23.93 3.69
CA ARG A 303 -9.89 25.05 3.05
C ARG A 303 -10.43 25.37 1.64
N ALA A 304 -10.92 24.35 0.93
CA ALA A 304 -11.54 24.53 -0.38
C ALA A 304 -12.95 25.14 -0.31
N ILE A 305 -13.85 24.60 0.51
CA ILE A 305 -15.31 24.89 0.42
C ILE A 305 -15.98 25.36 1.72
N GLY A 306 -15.22 25.57 2.80
CA GLY A 306 -15.73 26.09 4.08
C GLY A 306 -16.92 25.29 4.63
N ASP A 307 -18.00 26.00 4.94
CA ASP A 307 -19.23 25.50 5.57
C ASP A 307 -20.07 24.55 4.68
N GLN A 308 -19.68 24.36 3.41
CA GLN A 308 -20.26 23.32 2.56
C GLN A 308 -19.89 21.91 3.04
N LEU A 309 -18.82 21.76 3.83
CA LEU A 309 -18.38 20.51 4.44
C LEU A 309 -19.06 20.27 5.80
N THR A 310 -19.72 19.12 5.95
CA THR A 310 -20.10 18.56 7.25
C THR A 310 -19.28 17.28 7.51
N CYS A 311 -18.54 17.25 8.63
CA CYS A 311 -17.83 16.05 9.08
C CYS A 311 -18.70 15.24 10.05
N ILE A 312 -18.70 13.92 9.90
CA ILE A 312 -19.36 12.97 10.80
C ILE A 312 -18.27 12.12 11.43
N PHE A 313 -18.21 12.12 12.76
CA PHE A 313 -17.32 11.29 13.56
C PHE A 313 -18.17 10.31 14.37
N VAL A 314 -18.02 9.01 14.07
CA VAL A 314 -18.73 7.94 14.76
C VAL A 314 -17.85 7.39 15.87
N ASP A 315 -18.19 7.71 17.11
CA ASP A 315 -17.61 7.05 18.27
C ASP A 315 -18.24 5.66 18.42
N HIS A 316 -17.54 4.68 17.86
CA HIS A 316 -17.89 3.27 17.93
C HIS A 316 -17.52 2.62 19.28
N GLY A 317 -17.02 3.37 20.26
CA GLY A 317 -16.68 2.86 21.59
C GLY A 317 -15.44 1.97 21.64
N LEU A 318 -14.64 1.88 20.56
CA LEU A 318 -13.40 1.08 20.48
C LEU A 318 -12.16 1.97 20.25
N LEU A 319 -12.28 3.27 20.50
CA LEU A 319 -11.20 4.27 20.41
C LEU A 319 -10.27 4.23 21.64
N ARG A 320 -9.10 4.85 21.53
CA ARG A 320 -8.13 5.04 22.63
C ARG A 320 -8.69 5.99 23.71
N LEU A 321 -8.03 6.02 24.86
CA LEU A 321 -8.37 6.93 25.95
C LEU A 321 -8.27 8.40 25.48
N HIS A 322 -9.30 9.20 25.77
CA HIS A 322 -9.43 10.63 25.41
C HIS A 322 -9.44 10.97 23.90
N GLU A 323 -9.50 9.98 23.02
CA GLU A 323 -9.38 10.19 21.57
C GLU A 323 -10.56 10.97 20.98
N ARG A 324 -11.78 10.74 21.48
CA ARG A 324 -12.97 11.49 21.06
C ARG A 324 -12.85 12.96 21.43
N GLU A 325 -12.50 13.26 22.68
CA GLU A 325 -12.38 14.62 23.19
C GLU A 325 -11.30 15.41 22.43
N GLN A 326 -10.19 14.76 22.09
CA GLN A 326 -9.12 15.34 21.26
C GLN A 326 -9.60 15.68 19.84
N VAL A 327 -10.35 14.77 19.18
CA VAL A 327 -10.95 15.01 17.86
C VAL A 327 -11.98 16.15 17.95
N GLU A 328 -12.88 16.12 18.93
CA GLU A 328 -13.88 17.16 19.15
C GLU A 328 -13.26 18.54 19.37
N GLN A 329 -12.23 18.62 20.21
CA GLN A 329 -11.50 19.85 20.49
C GLN A 329 -10.83 20.39 19.24
N MET A 330 -10.10 19.55 18.50
CA MET A 330 -9.36 19.99 17.31
C MET A 330 -10.30 20.54 16.23
N PHE A 331 -11.24 19.74 15.73
CA PHE A 331 -12.03 20.12 14.56
C PHE A 331 -12.99 21.28 14.83
N ARG A 332 -13.65 21.30 16.00
CA ARG A 332 -14.59 22.40 16.32
C ARG A 332 -13.88 23.67 16.75
N ARG A 333 -12.86 23.59 17.63
CA ARG A 333 -12.25 24.81 18.21
C ARG A 333 -11.13 25.40 17.36
N ASN A 334 -10.32 24.58 16.70
CA ASN A 334 -9.14 25.07 15.98
C ASN A 334 -9.47 25.38 14.50
N TYR A 335 -10.43 24.66 13.90
CA TYR A 335 -10.77 24.78 12.48
C TYR A 335 -12.19 25.28 12.19
N GLY A 336 -13.10 25.30 13.18
CA GLY A 336 -14.48 25.74 12.96
C GLY A 336 -15.34 24.81 12.10
N ILE A 337 -14.89 23.56 11.88
CA ILE A 337 -15.59 22.59 11.02
C ILE A 337 -16.90 22.11 11.68
N ASP A 338 -17.98 22.01 10.90
CA ASP A 338 -19.26 21.39 11.31
C ASP A 338 -19.05 19.90 11.60
N LEU A 339 -18.70 19.60 12.86
CA LEU A 339 -18.44 18.25 13.35
C LEU A 339 -19.66 17.68 14.09
N ARG A 340 -20.30 16.71 13.45
CA ARG A 340 -21.34 15.87 14.04
C ARG A 340 -20.71 14.64 14.69
N VAL A 341 -20.75 14.60 16.02
CA VAL A 341 -20.27 13.45 16.80
C VAL A 341 -21.44 12.55 17.12
N VAL A 342 -21.26 11.27 16.88
CA VAL A 342 -22.30 10.26 16.99
C VAL A 342 -21.79 9.19 17.95
N ASP A 343 -22.37 9.13 19.15
CA ASP A 343 -22.10 8.04 20.09
C ASP A 343 -22.89 6.80 19.64
N ALA A 344 -22.18 5.78 19.20
CA ALA A 344 -22.73 4.49 18.81
C ALA A 344 -22.15 3.34 19.67
N SER A 345 -21.42 3.65 20.74
CA SER A 345 -20.67 2.67 21.53
C SER A 345 -21.51 1.47 22.00
N ALA A 346 -22.76 1.72 22.42
CA ALA A 346 -23.70 0.67 22.82
C ALA A 346 -24.12 -0.26 21.67
N ASP A 347 -24.33 0.27 20.46
CA ASP A 347 -24.70 -0.52 19.28
C ASP A 347 -23.55 -1.45 18.85
N PHE A 348 -22.32 -0.92 18.80
CA PHE A 348 -21.13 -1.70 18.45
C PHE A 348 -20.79 -2.78 19.49
N LEU A 349 -20.92 -2.46 20.79
CA LEU A 349 -20.73 -3.45 21.86
C LEU A 349 -21.82 -4.53 21.84
N GLY A 350 -23.06 -4.16 21.52
CA GLY A 350 -24.15 -5.12 21.31
C GLY A 350 -23.85 -6.10 20.16
N ASP A 351 -23.33 -5.59 19.04
CA ASP A 351 -22.94 -6.43 17.90
C ASP A 351 -21.70 -7.32 18.18
N LEU A 352 -20.82 -6.93 19.10
CA LEU A 352 -19.61 -7.67 19.46
C LEU A 352 -19.79 -8.67 20.61
N ALA A 353 -20.93 -8.65 21.31
CA ALA A 353 -21.22 -9.55 22.42
C ALA A 353 -21.10 -11.04 22.00
N GLY A 354 -20.31 -11.81 22.76
CA GLY A 354 -20.02 -13.22 22.49
C GLY A 354 -19.17 -13.50 21.23
N VAL A 355 -18.65 -12.48 20.53
CA VAL A 355 -17.86 -12.65 19.30
C VAL A 355 -16.37 -12.74 19.65
N THR A 356 -15.76 -13.89 19.36
CA THR A 356 -14.32 -14.12 19.55
C THR A 356 -13.53 -14.15 18.23
N ASP A 357 -14.15 -14.57 17.12
CA ASP A 357 -13.49 -14.67 15.81
C ASP A 357 -13.15 -13.27 15.23
N PRO A 358 -11.87 -12.97 14.93
CA PRO A 358 -11.44 -11.63 14.54
C PRO A 358 -12.02 -11.18 13.19
N GLU A 359 -12.18 -12.10 12.23
CA GLU A 359 -12.81 -11.80 10.95
C GLU A 359 -14.29 -11.42 11.11
N THR A 360 -15.01 -12.09 12.02
CA THR A 360 -16.37 -11.74 12.39
C THR A 360 -16.42 -10.40 13.13
N LYS A 361 -15.47 -10.10 14.04
CA LYS A 361 -15.35 -8.78 14.69
C LYS A 361 -15.20 -7.68 13.63
N ARG A 362 -14.24 -7.83 12.72
CA ARG A 362 -13.97 -6.90 11.60
C ARG A 362 -15.22 -6.65 10.75
N LYS A 363 -15.93 -7.70 10.33
CA LYS A 363 -17.15 -7.60 9.51
C LYS A 363 -18.30 -6.90 10.22
N ARG A 364 -18.58 -7.24 11.48
CA ARG A 364 -19.67 -6.62 12.26
C ARG A 364 -19.41 -5.13 12.50
N ILE A 365 -18.19 -4.77 12.88
CA ILE A 365 -17.78 -3.36 13.05
C ILE A 365 -17.92 -2.59 11.73
N GLY A 366 -17.44 -3.16 10.61
CA GLY A 366 -17.57 -2.53 9.30
C GLY A 366 -19.03 -2.26 8.93
N HIS A 367 -19.90 -3.26 9.04
CA HIS A 367 -21.33 -3.15 8.75
C HIS A 367 -22.02 -2.09 9.62
N ARG A 368 -21.85 -2.15 10.95
CA ARG A 368 -22.44 -1.19 11.88
C ARG A 368 -21.96 0.23 11.63
N PHE A 369 -20.69 0.42 11.28
CA PHE A 369 -20.15 1.74 10.93
C PHE A 369 -20.87 2.33 9.72
N ILE A 370 -21.12 1.53 8.68
CA ILE A 370 -21.84 1.97 7.48
C ILE A 370 -23.30 2.30 7.81
N ASP A 371 -24.00 1.45 8.55
CA ASP A 371 -25.39 1.69 8.99
C ASP A 371 -25.53 3.01 9.76
N VAL A 372 -24.63 3.25 10.73
CA VAL A 372 -24.60 4.49 11.52
C VAL A 372 -24.22 5.68 10.63
N PHE A 373 -23.17 5.57 9.82
CA PHE A 373 -22.73 6.67 8.96
C PHE A 373 -23.82 7.08 7.96
N GLU A 374 -24.50 6.13 7.31
CA GLU A 374 -25.62 6.44 6.41
C GLU A 374 -26.80 7.11 7.12
N LYS A 375 -27.18 6.60 8.30
CA LYS A 375 -28.26 7.15 9.11
C LYS A 375 -28.00 8.62 9.46
N GLU A 376 -26.75 8.97 9.76
CA GLU A 376 -26.35 10.33 10.16
C GLU A 376 -26.09 11.23 8.95
N ALA A 377 -25.55 10.70 7.85
CA ALA A 377 -25.42 11.39 6.57
C ALA A 377 -26.78 11.87 6.04
N ARG A 378 -27.83 11.05 6.15
CA ARG A 378 -29.21 11.42 5.78
C ARG A 378 -29.77 12.59 6.62
N LYS A 379 -29.24 12.84 7.83
CA LYS A 379 -29.62 13.99 8.67
C LYS A 379 -28.84 15.26 8.35
N VAL A 380 -27.83 15.23 7.46
CA VAL A 380 -27.02 16.43 7.14
C VAL A 380 -27.87 17.50 6.47
N GLY A 381 -28.80 17.10 5.61
CA GLY A 381 -29.76 18.00 4.95
C GLY A 381 -29.13 18.84 3.82
N GLY A 382 -29.98 19.25 2.88
CA GLY A 382 -29.57 19.94 1.64
C GLY A 382 -29.14 18.98 0.53
N ASP A 383 -28.69 19.54 -0.59
CA ASP A 383 -28.16 18.79 -1.74
C ASP A 383 -26.72 18.32 -1.47
N VAL A 384 -26.60 17.24 -0.70
CA VAL A 384 -25.33 16.54 -0.47
C VAL A 384 -24.96 15.77 -1.74
N GLY A 385 -24.01 16.30 -2.50
CA GLY A 385 -23.56 15.70 -3.76
C GLY A 385 -22.38 14.74 -3.62
N PHE A 386 -21.61 14.86 -2.53
CA PHE A 386 -20.27 14.28 -2.45
C PHE A 386 -19.91 13.70 -1.08
N LEU A 387 -19.09 12.66 -1.10
CA LEU A 387 -18.47 12.01 0.06
C LEU A 387 -16.94 12.10 -0.05
N VAL A 388 -16.27 12.58 1.00
CA VAL A 388 -14.80 12.63 1.09
C VAL A 388 -14.25 11.32 1.64
N GLN A 389 -13.20 10.79 1.01
CA GLN A 389 -12.40 9.68 1.50
C GLN A 389 -10.91 10.03 1.52
N GLY A 390 -10.21 9.59 2.56
CA GLY A 390 -8.74 9.70 2.68
C GLY A 390 -7.99 8.58 1.96
N THR A 391 -8.45 8.16 0.77
CA THR A 391 -7.77 7.15 -0.07
C THR A 391 -6.37 7.63 -0.41
N LEU A 392 -5.35 6.77 -0.24
CA LEU A 392 -3.95 7.11 -0.52
C LEU A 392 -3.44 6.42 -1.79
N TYR A 393 -2.32 6.88 -2.31
CA TYR A 393 -1.76 6.35 -3.56
C TYR A 393 -1.42 4.84 -3.53
N PRO A 394 -0.89 4.26 -2.43
CA PRO A 394 -0.73 2.80 -2.31
C PRO A 394 -2.03 2.02 -2.47
N ASP A 395 -3.17 2.54 -1.98
CA ASP A 395 -4.47 1.89 -2.11
C ASP A 395 -4.92 1.86 -3.58
N VAL A 396 -4.66 2.95 -4.32
CA VAL A 396 -4.94 3.05 -5.76
C VAL A 396 -4.08 2.06 -6.55
N ILE A 397 -2.78 1.98 -6.26
CA ILE A 397 -1.86 1.05 -6.93
C ILE A 397 -2.29 -0.41 -6.72
N GLU A 398 -2.60 -0.80 -5.48
CA GLU A 398 -3.00 -2.19 -5.18
C GLU A 398 -4.34 -2.60 -5.81
N SER A 399 -5.24 -1.64 -6.06
CA SER A 399 -6.47 -1.88 -6.83
C SER A 399 -6.21 -2.09 -8.34
N MET A 400 -5.05 -1.64 -8.84
CA MET A 400 -4.66 -1.77 -10.25
C MET A 400 -3.77 -3.00 -10.45
N SER A 401 -4.41 -4.14 -10.73
CA SER A 401 -3.72 -5.39 -11.07
C SER A 401 -2.73 -5.22 -12.24
N PRO A 402 -1.43 -5.55 -12.07
CA PRO A 402 -0.41 -5.41 -13.13
C PRO A 402 -0.69 -6.21 -14.42
N LEU A 403 -1.54 -7.25 -14.32
CA LEU A 403 -1.90 -8.13 -15.43
C LEU A 403 -3.37 -7.97 -15.88
N GLY A 404 -4.08 -6.94 -15.39
CA GLY A 404 -5.46 -6.64 -15.80
C GLY A 404 -6.54 -7.64 -15.37
N GLY A 405 -6.18 -8.76 -14.74
CA GLY A 405 -7.13 -9.66 -14.07
C GLY A 405 -7.63 -9.03 -12.75
N PRO A 406 -8.81 -9.44 -12.24
CA PRO A 406 -9.29 -8.93 -10.95
C PRO A 406 -8.23 -9.18 -9.88
N SER A 407 -7.80 -8.11 -9.19
CA SER A 407 -6.93 -8.25 -8.03
C SER A 407 -7.60 -9.20 -7.05
N VAL A 408 -6.93 -10.29 -6.68
CA VAL A 408 -7.37 -11.08 -5.52
C VAL A 408 -7.49 -10.08 -4.37
N THR A 409 -8.68 -9.96 -3.79
CA THR A 409 -9.04 -8.87 -2.87
C THR A 409 -8.36 -9.05 -1.51
N ILE A 410 -7.04 -8.86 -1.46
CA ILE A 410 -6.19 -8.94 -0.26
C ILE A 410 -6.14 -7.57 0.47
N LYS A 411 -7.12 -6.70 0.21
CA LYS A 411 -7.51 -5.58 1.07
C LYS A 411 -9.04 -5.42 1.06
N THR A 412 -9.73 -6.33 1.75
CA THR A 412 -11.19 -6.24 1.93
C THR A 412 -11.64 -5.07 2.82
N HIS A 413 -10.75 -4.49 3.63
CA HIS A 413 -11.15 -3.53 4.66
C HIS A 413 -10.10 -2.43 4.93
N HIS A 414 -9.98 -1.43 4.05
CA HIS A 414 -9.58 -0.07 4.46
C HIS A 414 -10.28 0.99 3.61
N ASN A 415 -10.50 2.18 4.17
CA ASN A 415 -11.14 3.34 3.54
C ASN A 415 -12.51 3.06 2.87
N VAL A 416 -13.36 2.32 3.60
CA VAL A 416 -14.81 2.07 3.36
C VAL A 416 -15.18 1.03 2.29
N GLY A 417 -14.49 -0.12 2.31
CA GLY A 417 -14.79 -1.33 1.51
C GLY A 417 -16.12 -2.06 1.80
N GLY A 418 -17.19 -1.35 2.15
CA GLY A 418 -18.52 -1.90 2.36
C GLY A 418 -19.69 -0.96 2.02
N LEU A 419 -19.40 0.24 1.48
CA LEU A 419 -20.48 1.11 0.98
C LEU A 419 -21.29 0.38 -0.10
N PRO A 420 -22.63 0.47 -0.08
CA PRO A 420 -23.47 -0.26 -1.05
C PRO A 420 -23.16 0.16 -2.49
N GLU A 421 -23.34 -0.76 -3.45
CA GLU A 421 -23.05 -0.58 -4.88
C GLU A 421 -23.69 0.68 -5.53
N LYS A 422 -24.66 1.30 -4.86
CA LYS A 422 -25.33 2.54 -5.27
C LYS A 422 -25.36 3.55 -4.13
N LEU A 423 -24.20 4.15 -3.84
CA LEU A 423 -24.14 5.41 -3.11
C LEU A 423 -24.89 6.51 -3.88
N PRO A 424 -25.66 7.38 -3.18
CA PRO A 424 -26.24 8.58 -3.80
C PRO A 424 -25.22 9.71 -3.99
N PHE A 425 -23.95 9.49 -3.63
CA PHE A 425 -22.88 10.50 -3.58
C PHE A 425 -21.78 10.21 -4.60
N LYS A 426 -21.13 11.26 -5.11
CA LYS A 426 -19.86 11.17 -5.83
C LYS A 426 -18.69 11.22 -4.86
N LEU A 427 -17.60 10.52 -5.16
CA LEU A 427 -16.42 10.50 -4.29
C LEU A 427 -15.51 11.70 -4.53
N ILE A 428 -14.90 12.21 -3.46
CA ILE A 428 -13.78 13.15 -3.48
C ILE A 428 -12.65 12.50 -2.69
N GLU A 429 -11.57 12.15 -3.38
CA GLU A 429 -10.41 11.47 -2.80
C GLU A 429 -9.19 12.38 -2.90
N PRO A 430 -9.06 13.42 -2.06
CA PRO A 430 -8.11 14.49 -2.30
C PRO A 430 -6.67 14.13 -1.95
N LEU A 431 -6.44 12.92 -1.41
CA LEU A 431 -5.11 12.40 -1.07
C LEU A 431 -4.68 11.23 -1.97
N ARG A 432 -5.48 10.93 -3.01
CA ARG A 432 -5.34 9.74 -3.88
C ARG A 432 -3.99 9.65 -4.59
N GLU A 433 -3.25 10.75 -4.69
CA GLU A 433 -1.97 10.85 -5.39
C GLU A 433 -0.77 10.96 -4.43
N LEU A 434 -1.00 10.85 -3.12
CA LEU A 434 0.01 10.98 -2.07
C LEU A 434 0.37 9.65 -1.40
N PHE A 435 1.65 9.50 -1.09
CA PHE A 435 2.16 8.57 -0.09
C PHE A 435 1.93 9.12 1.33
N LYS A 436 1.95 8.22 2.33
CA LYS A 436 1.65 8.52 3.74
C LYS A 436 2.50 9.63 4.36
N ASP A 437 3.75 9.72 3.94
CA ASP A 437 4.75 10.73 4.29
C ASP A 437 4.45 12.09 3.66
N GLU A 438 4.02 12.14 2.40
CA GLU A 438 3.53 13.37 1.76
C GLU A 438 2.24 13.87 2.44
N VAL A 439 1.30 12.98 2.79
CA VAL A 439 0.09 13.33 3.57
C VAL A 439 0.45 13.99 4.90
N ARG A 440 1.49 13.50 5.58
CA ARG A 440 1.97 14.12 6.82
C ARG A 440 2.55 15.52 6.57
N GLN A 441 3.31 15.72 5.50
CA GLN A 441 3.82 17.05 5.13
C GLN A 441 2.69 18.03 4.78
N VAL A 442 1.71 17.60 3.97
CA VAL A 442 0.49 18.36 3.66
C VAL A 442 -0.30 18.70 4.93
N GLY A 443 -0.36 17.77 5.90
CA GLY A 443 -0.95 18.05 7.21
C GLY A 443 -0.28 19.20 7.96
N ARG A 444 1.06 19.23 7.99
CA ARG A 444 1.82 20.33 8.63
C ARG A 444 1.60 21.67 7.92
N GLU A 445 1.61 21.67 6.59
CA GLU A 445 1.39 22.87 5.77
C GLU A 445 -0.04 23.42 5.94
N LEU A 446 -1.03 22.54 6.17
CA LEU A 446 -2.40 22.92 6.56
C LEU A 446 -2.54 23.36 8.03
N GLY A 447 -1.45 23.36 8.81
CA GLY A 447 -1.43 23.79 10.21
C GLY A 447 -1.89 22.74 11.23
N LEU A 448 -1.95 21.45 10.86
CA LEU A 448 -2.33 20.40 11.81
C LEU A 448 -1.25 20.24 12.90
N PRO A 449 -1.62 20.08 14.18
CA PRO A 449 -0.66 19.88 15.27
C PRO A 449 0.22 18.64 15.04
N GLU A 450 1.50 18.74 15.39
CA GLU A 450 2.46 17.63 15.23
C GLU A 450 2.02 16.36 15.98
N GLU A 451 1.40 16.51 17.16
CA GLU A 451 0.85 15.37 17.90
C GLU A 451 -0.21 14.59 17.11
N MET A 452 -0.94 15.25 16.20
CA MET A 452 -1.84 14.55 15.29
C MET A 452 -1.08 13.98 14.08
N VAL A 453 -0.27 14.78 13.41
CA VAL A 453 0.41 14.38 12.16
C VAL A 453 1.37 13.20 12.40
N GLY A 454 2.14 13.26 13.49
CA GLY A 454 3.10 12.24 13.91
C GLY A 454 2.47 10.96 14.47
N ARG A 455 1.15 10.92 14.74
CA ARG A 455 0.49 9.73 15.32
C ARG A 455 0.81 8.46 14.56
N HIS A 456 1.09 7.41 15.34
CA HIS A 456 1.11 6.02 14.87
C HIS A 456 -0.25 5.63 14.25
N PRO A 457 -0.26 4.74 13.25
CA PRO A 457 -1.50 4.18 12.70
C PRO A 457 -2.39 3.54 13.76
N PHE A 458 -3.70 3.76 13.64
CA PHE A 458 -4.73 3.12 14.46
C PHE A 458 -5.70 2.38 13.54
N PRO A 459 -6.00 1.09 13.79
CA PRO A 459 -6.84 0.28 12.91
C PRO A 459 -8.30 0.76 12.96
N GLY A 460 -9.04 0.58 11.86
CA GLY A 460 -10.47 0.91 11.79
C GLY A 460 -11.34 0.19 12.84
N PRO A 461 -11.12 -1.12 13.10
CA PRO A 461 -11.72 -1.82 14.24
C PRO A 461 -11.29 -1.34 15.64
N GLY A 462 -10.31 -0.43 15.72
CA GLY A 462 -9.74 0.08 16.95
C GLY A 462 -9.27 -1.03 17.89
N LEU A 463 -9.59 -0.89 19.17
CA LEU A 463 -9.17 -1.81 20.23
C LEU A 463 -9.80 -3.22 20.12
N ALA A 464 -10.80 -3.46 19.27
CA ALA A 464 -11.45 -4.78 19.17
C ALA A 464 -10.56 -5.89 18.57
N ILE A 465 -9.52 -5.53 17.80
CA ILE A 465 -8.45 -6.45 17.34
C ILE A 465 -7.20 -6.43 18.23
N ARG A 466 -7.27 -5.70 19.35
CA ARG A 466 -6.24 -5.66 20.41
C ARG A 466 -6.73 -6.25 21.72
N ILE A 467 -7.94 -6.81 21.73
CA ILE A 467 -8.48 -7.65 22.79
C ILE A 467 -8.68 -9.02 22.16
N LEU A 468 -7.80 -9.96 22.50
CA LEU A 468 -7.89 -11.32 22.00
C LEU A 468 -9.15 -12.01 22.58
N GLY A 469 -10.01 -12.52 21.71
CA GLY A 469 -11.31 -13.09 22.10
C GLY A 469 -12.45 -12.08 22.16
N GLU A 470 -13.35 -12.22 23.14
CA GLU A 470 -14.54 -11.36 23.29
C GLU A 470 -14.15 -9.91 23.63
N VAL A 471 -14.96 -8.94 23.19
CA VAL A 471 -14.77 -7.51 23.44
C VAL A 471 -15.93 -6.96 24.26
N ASN A 472 -15.66 -6.55 25.49
CA ASN A 472 -16.62 -5.86 26.35
C ASN A 472 -16.05 -4.57 26.97
N LYS A 473 -16.92 -3.77 27.61
CA LYS A 473 -16.54 -2.48 28.20
C LYS A 473 -15.40 -2.59 29.22
N HIS A 474 -15.42 -3.61 30.09
CA HIS A 474 -14.39 -3.78 31.12
C HIS A 474 -13.02 -4.01 30.48
N GLN A 475 -12.92 -4.94 29.53
CA GLN A 475 -11.67 -5.20 28.79
C GLN A 475 -11.18 -3.97 28.01
N LEU A 476 -12.08 -3.20 27.41
CA LEU A 476 -11.74 -1.96 26.70
C LEU A 476 -11.19 -0.90 27.66
N ASP A 477 -11.81 -0.72 28.83
CA ASP A 477 -11.38 0.28 29.81
C ASP A 477 -10.04 -0.13 30.46
N THR A 478 -9.82 -1.42 30.73
CA THR A 478 -8.52 -1.98 31.15
C THR A 478 -7.44 -1.76 30.08
N LEU A 479 -7.72 -2.11 28.81
CA LEU A 479 -6.76 -1.94 27.72
C LEU A 479 -6.45 -0.46 27.45
N ARG A 480 -7.44 0.44 27.51
CA ARG A 480 -7.26 1.88 27.37
C ARG A 480 -6.25 2.45 28.36
N LYS A 481 -6.35 2.06 29.65
CA LYS A 481 -5.39 2.49 30.68
C LYS A 481 -3.98 1.98 30.37
N ALA A 482 -3.85 0.69 30.02
CA ALA A 482 -2.55 0.07 29.73
C ALA A 482 -1.88 0.66 28.47
N ASP A 483 -2.65 0.85 27.38
CA ASP A 483 -2.18 1.49 26.14
C ASP A 483 -1.76 2.94 26.39
N HIS A 484 -2.54 3.70 27.17
CA HIS A 484 -2.24 5.08 27.51
C HIS A 484 -0.91 5.21 28.28
N ILE A 485 -0.71 4.41 29.34
CA ILE A 485 0.56 4.38 30.12
C ILE A 485 1.74 4.00 29.21
N TYR A 486 1.56 3.02 28.32
CA TYR A 486 2.62 2.60 27.40
C TYR A 486 3.05 3.71 26.45
N ILE A 487 2.09 4.39 25.82
CA ILE A 487 2.36 5.53 24.93
C ILE A 487 2.94 6.73 25.69
N GLU A 488 2.49 6.98 26.92
CA GLU A 488 3.03 8.03 27.78
C GLU A 488 4.52 7.81 28.09
N GLU A 489 4.92 6.61 28.53
CA GLU A 489 6.33 6.29 28.81
C GLU A 489 7.21 6.31 27.54
N ILE A 490 6.68 5.87 26.39
CA ILE A 490 7.38 5.98 25.09
C ILE A 490 7.66 7.45 24.76
N ARG A 491 6.68 8.34 24.94
CA ARG A 491 6.84 9.78 24.71
C ARG A 491 7.78 10.42 25.71
N ALA A 492 7.69 10.07 26.99
CA ALA A 492 8.57 10.55 28.05
C ALA A 492 10.04 10.13 27.82
N ALA A 493 10.27 8.97 27.18
CA ALA A 493 11.59 8.51 26.76
C ALA A 493 12.09 9.12 25.44
N GLY A 494 11.26 9.91 24.73
CA GLY A 494 11.61 10.49 23.42
C GLY A 494 11.59 9.49 22.25
N LEU A 495 11.11 8.26 22.45
CA LEU A 495 11.22 7.16 21.49
C LEU A 495 10.02 7.07 20.52
N TYR A 496 9.03 7.97 20.61
CA TYR A 496 7.77 7.85 19.87
C TYR A 496 7.97 7.91 18.35
N ASP A 497 8.86 8.79 17.88
CA ASP A 497 9.07 9.05 16.46
C ASP A 497 10.05 8.05 15.81
N ASP A 498 10.86 7.34 16.62
CA ASP A 498 11.70 6.22 16.17
C ASP A 498 10.88 4.94 15.90
N ILE A 499 9.66 4.88 16.45
CA ILE A 499 8.74 3.74 16.35
C ILE A 499 7.71 4.01 15.25
N TRP A 500 7.47 3.03 14.38
CA TRP A 500 6.46 3.14 13.32
C TRP A 500 5.03 2.98 13.86
N GLN A 501 4.84 2.02 14.78
CA GLN A 501 3.60 1.81 15.52
C GLN A 501 3.89 1.12 16.87
N ALA A 502 3.32 1.64 17.96
CA ALA A 502 3.27 1.00 19.27
C ALA A 502 1.83 0.87 19.79
N PHE A 503 1.56 -0.18 20.55
CA PHE A 503 0.28 -0.40 21.24
C PHE A 503 0.33 -1.54 22.27
N ALA A 504 -0.64 -1.55 23.18
CA ALA A 504 -0.94 -2.70 24.04
C ALA A 504 -1.97 -3.65 23.42
N VAL A 505 -1.93 -4.92 23.84
CA VAL A 505 -2.88 -5.99 23.52
C VAL A 505 -3.29 -6.70 24.82
N LEU A 506 -4.58 -6.95 25.03
CA LEU A 506 -5.10 -7.66 26.19
C LEU A 506 -5.30 -9.15 25.87
N LEU A 507 -4.72 -10.04 26.67
CA LEU A 507 -4.82 -11.49 26.47
C LEU A 507 -5.93 -12.14 27.32
N PRO A 508 -6.65 -13.16 26.82
CA PRO A 508 -7.65 -13.94 27.55
C PRO A 508 -7.02 -15.00 28.46
N ILE A 509 -5.83 -14.72 28.99
CA ILE A 509 -5.14 -15.58 29.96
C ILE A 509 -4.95 -14.81 31.26
N ARG A 510 -4.99 -15.54 32.37
CA ARG A 510 -4.74 -15.01 33.71
C ARG A 510 -3.43 -15.55 34.29
N SER A 511 -2.75 -14.74 35.08
CA SER A 511 -1.50 -15.10 35.74
C SER A 511 -1.56 -14.87 37.24
N VAL A 512 -0.75 -15.59 37.99
CA VAL A 512 -0.58 -15.33 39.43
C VAL A 512 0.34 -14.13 39.62
N GLY A 513 -0.01 -13.25 40.55
CA GLY A 513 0.78 -12.09 40.95
C GLY A 513 0.77 -11.91 42.46
N VAL A 514 1.57 -10.95 42.93
CA VAL A 514 1.50 -10.41 44.29
C VAL A 514 1.45 -8.90 44.15
N GLN A 515 0.36 -8.29 44.62
CA GLN A 515 0.08 -6.85 44.53
C GLN A 515 -0.47 -6.41 45.89
N GLY A 516 0.15 -5.42 46.52
CA GLY A 516 -0.25 -4.96 47.85
C GLY A 516 -0.23 -6.05 48.94
N ASP A 517 0.82 -6.88 48.95
CA ASP A 517 1.01 -8.07 49.81
C ASP A 517 -0.04 -9.20 49.66
N GLU A 518 -1.07 -9.02 48.83
CA GLU A 518 -2.07 -10.05 48.53
C GLU A 518 -1.77 -10.79 47.22
N ARG A 519 -2.26 -12.03 47.11
CA ARG A 519 -2.13 -12.85 45.91
C ARG A 519 -3.21 -12.49 44.89
N SER A 520 -2.80 -12.09 43.70
CA SER A 520 -3.70 -11.71 42.60
C SER A 520 -3.78 -12.79 41.50
N TYR A 521 -4.86 -12.76 40.69
CA TYR A 521 -5.07 -13.69 39.57
C TYR A 521 -5.76 -13.02 38.38
N ASP A 522 -4.98 -12.16 37.72
CA ASP A 522 -5.43 -11.13 36.80
C ASP A 522 -4.83 -11.28 35.40
N GLN A 523 -5.23 -10.42 34.47
CA GLN A 523 -4.90 -10.57 33.06
C GLN A 523 -3.45 -10.24 32.73
N VAL A 524 -3.01 -10.76 31.57
CA VAL A 524 -1.73 -10.43 30.96
C VAL A 524 -1.95 -9.39 29.86
N VAL A 525 -1.09 -8.38 29.82
CA VAL A 525 -0.98 -7.41 28.70
C VAL A 525 0.26 -7.71 27.88
N GLY A 526 0.10 -7.79 26.57
CA GLY A 526 1.19 -7.81 25.59
C GLY A 526 1.48 -6.41 25.10
N LEU A 527 2.75 -6.01 25.11
CA LEU A 527 3.23 -4.78 24.50
C LEU A 527 3.78 -5.09 23.10
N ARG A 528 3.44 -4.25 22.12
CA ARG A 528 3.90 -4.36 20.74
C ARG A 528 4.46 -3.02 20.28
N ALA A 529 5.67 -3.02 19.75
CA ALA A 529 6.20 -1.90 18.97
C ALA A 529 7.06 -2.43 17.83
N VAL A 530 7.00 -1.74 16.69
CA VAL A 530 7.73 -2.14 15.48
C VAL A 530 8.39 -0.95 14.78
N THR A 531 9.51 -1.22 14.11
CA THR A 531 10.10 -0.34 13.10
C THR A 531 9.72 -0.83 11.70
N SER A 532 9.39 0.10 10.80
CA SER A 532 9.07 -0.21 9.41
C SER A 532 9.21 1.04 8.54
N ARG A 533 9.37 0.84 7.22
CA ARG A 533 9.33 1.92 6.22
C ARG A 533 7.99 2.00 5.48
N ASP A 534 7.31 0.87 5.31
CA ASP A 534 6.14 0.72 4.44
C ASP A 534 5.00 -0.12 5.05
N GLY A 535 5.21 -0.72 6.23
CA GLY A 535 4.28 -1.66 6.87
C GLY A 535 4.21 -3.05 6.21
N MET A 536 4.91 -3.29 5.10
CA MET A 536 4.97 -4.60 4.42
C MET A 536 5.93 -5.54 5.13
N THR A 537 7.13 -5.05 5.48
CA THR A 537 8.06 -5.73 6.41
C THR A 537 8.27 -4.87 7.65
N ALA A 538 8.46 -5.50 8.80
CA ALA A 538 8.67 -4.77 10.05
C ALA A 538 9.50 -5.61 11.02
N ASP A 539 10.38 -4.96 11.77
CA ASP A 539 11.11 -5.61 12.87
C ASP A 539 10.59 -5.09 14.22
N TRP A 540 10.70 -5.89 15.27
CA TRP A 540 10.31 -5.48 16.62
C TRP A 540 11.25 -4.36 17.12
N PHE A 541 10.74 -3.42 17.92
CA PHE A 541 11.56 -2.29 18.39
C PHE A 541 12.43 -2.71 19.59
N PRO A 542 13.78 -2.58 19.54
CA PRO A 542 14.65 -2.96 20.64
C PRO A 542 14.67 -1.88 21.74
N PHE A 543 13.65 -1.88 22.60
CA PHE A 543 13.57 -0.93 23.72
C PHE A 543 14.77 -1.03 24.67
N PRO A 544 15.23 0.10 25.23
CA PRO A 544 16.05 0.11 26.43
C PRO A 544 15.33 -0.61 27.58
N PRO A 545 15.98 -1.56 28.30
CA PRO A 545 15.33 -2.39 29.32
C PRO A 545 14.64 -1.60 30.43
N GLU A 546 15.19 -0.44 30.80
CA GLU A 546 14.65 0.45 31.83
C GLU A 546 13.33 1.12 31.42
N VAL A 547 13.09 1.32 30.12
CA VAL A 547 11.80 1.83 29.62
C VAL A 547 10.73 0.76 29.78
N LEU A 548 11.02 -0.47 29.32
CA LEU A 548 10.10 -1.60 29.50
C LEU A 548 9.84 -1.92 30.98
N ALA A 549 10.85 -1.80 31.85
CA ALA A 549 10.69 -2.00 33.28
C ALA A 549 9.74 -0.96 33.91
N ARG A 550 9.86 0.32 33.54
CA ARG A 550 8.92 1.36 34.01
C ARG A 550 7.50 1.11 33.50
N VAL A 551 7.32 0.84 32.20
CA VAL A 551 6.00 0.51 31.62
C VAL A 551 5.38 -0.67 32.35
N SER A 552 6.13 -1.76 32.53
CA SER A 552 5.67 -2.97 33.21
C SER A 552 5.20 -2.68 34.65
N ASN A 553 6.02 -1.94 35.40
CA ASN A 553 5.71 -1.55 36.79
C ASN A 553 4.49 -0.63 36.87
N ARG A 554 4.38 0.37 36.00
CA ARG A 554 3.23 1.29 35.97
C ARG A 554 1.95 0.56 35.61
N ILE A 555 1.95 -0.24 34.54
CA ILE A 555 0.77 -1.03 34.15
C ILE A 555 0.33 -1.97 35.28
N ALA A 556 1.26 -2.68 35.93
CA ALA A 556 0.93 -3.60 37.02
C ALA A 556 0.48 -2.91 38.34
N ASN A 557 0.74 -1.61 38.52
CA ASN A 557 0.34 -0.87 39.73
C ASN A 557 -0.84 0.09 39.52
N GLU A 558 -1.07 0.57 38.30
CA GLU A 558 -2.08 1.58 37.96
C GLU A 558 -3.30 1.01 37.21
N VAL A 559 -3.20 -0.22 36.67
CA VAL A 559 -4.27 -0.85 35.87
C VAL A 559 -4.93 -2.01 36.61
N ASP A 560 -6.10 -1.74 37.18
CA ASP A 560 -6.97 -2.75 37.80
C ASP A 560 -7.22 -3.93 36.84
N GLY A 561 -7.03 -5.16 37.32
CA GLY A 561 -7.23 -6.37 36.52
C GLY A 561 -6.05 -6.78 35.62
N VAL A 562 -4.88 -6.15 35.76
CA VAL A 562 -3.62 -6.59 35.13
C VAL A 562 -2.54 -6.81 36.20
N ASN A 563 -1.82 -7.93 36.13
CA ASN A 563 -0.70 -8.22 37.03
C ASN A 563 0.58 -8.70 36.33
N ARG A 564 0.58 -8.73 34.99
CA ARG A 564 1.72 -9.20 34.21
C ARG A 564 1.75 -8.55 32.83
N VAL A 565 2.96 -8.18 32.43
CA VAL A 565 3.24 -7.57 31.14
C VAL A 565 4.27 -8.41 30.39
N VAL A 566 4.11 -8.57 29.08
CA VAL A 566 5.04 -9.25 28.17
C VAL A 566 5.33 -8.36 26.96
N TYR A 567 6.42 -8.60 26.23
CA TYR A 567 6.78 -7.85 25.03
C TYR A 567 6.96 -8.76 23.81
N ASP A 568 6.42 -8.34 22.65
CA ASP A 568 6.45 -9.12 21.42
C ASP A 568 7.70 -8.85 20.57
N VAL A 569 8.62 -9.81 20.59
CA VAL A 569 9.88 -9.82 19.83
C VAL A 569 9.77 -10.50 18.46
N SER A 570 8.55 -10.66 17.93
CA SER A 570 8.31 -11.33 16.64
C SER A 570 8.36 -10.35 15.47
N SER A 571 9.28 -10.54 14.52
CA SER A 571 9.34 -9.74 13.28
C SER A 571 8.21 -10.13 12.29
N LYS A 572 7.94 -9.25 11.31
CA LYS A 572 7.07 -9.49 10.15
C LYS A 572 7.91 -9.60 8.88
N PRO A 573 8.01 -10.78 8.23
CA PRO A 573 7.54 -12.11 8.65
C PRO A 573 8.37 -12.70 9.82
N PRO A 574 7.90 -13.77 10.51
CA PRO A 574 6.73 -14.61 10.22
C PRO A 574 5.40 -14.12 10.82
N ALA A 575 5.41 -13.17 11.75
CA ALA A 575 4.21 -12.66 12.40
C ALA A 575 3.56 -11.49 11.62
N THR A 576 2.41 -11.03 12.10
CA THR A 576 1.80 -9.75 11.71
C THR A 576 2.18 -8.63 12.71
N ILE A 577 1.78 -7.39 12.44
CA ILE A 577 2.01 -6.28 13.37
C ILE A 577 0.95 -6.32 14.48
N GLU A 578 -0.33 -6.17 14.12
CA GLU A 578 -1.49 -6.45 14.98
C GLU A 578 -1.62 -7.97 15.21
N TRP A 579 -2.24 -8.37 16.32
CA TRP A 579 -2.37 -9.77 16.77
C TRP A 579 -3.63 -10.48 16.24
N GLU A 580 -4.56 -9.73 15.64
CA GLU A 580 -5.83 -10.15 15.00
C GLU A 580 -6.14 -9.23 13.80
#